data_AF-A0A377B010-F1
#
_entry.id   AF-A0A377B010-F1
#
_cell.length_a   1.000
_cell.length_b   1.000
_cell.length_c   1.000
_cell.angle_alpha   90.00
_cell.angle_beta   90.00
_cell.angle_gamma   90.00
#
_symmetry.space_group_name_H-M   'P 1'
#
loop_
_entity.id
_entity.type
_entity.pdbx_description
1 polymer ?
#
loop_
_entity_poly.entity_id
_entity_poly.type
_entity_poly.pdbx_seq_one_letter_code
_entity_poly.pdbx_strand_id
1 'polypeptide(L)'
;MLVNNAYLGLIRQSQRAFDMDYCVQLAFENINSSEVNGYGVDHVKVAEGLGCKAIRVFKPEDIAPAFEQAKALMAQYRVPVVVEVILERVTNISMGSELDNVMEFEDIADNAADAPTETCFMHYE
;
A
#
# COMPACT_ATOMS: atom_id res chain seq x y z
N MET A 1 -1.60 -5.69 -6.85
CA MET A 1 -0.98 -4.50 -6.21
C MET A 1 -0.52 -4.91 -4.84
N LEU A 2 0.66 -4.45 -4.42
CA LEU A 2 1.23 -4.63 -3.09
C LEU A 2 1.37 -3.24 -2.47
N VAL A 3 0.75 -3.00 -1.32
CA VAL A 3 0.93 -1.77 -0.55
C VAL A 3 1.87 -2.04 0.61
N ASN A 4 3.02 -1.38 0.62
CA ASN A 4 4.11 -1.68 1.54
C ASN A 4 4.34 -0.51 2.51
N ASN A 5 3.94 -0.71 3.76
CA ASN A 5 4.22 0.20 4.87
C ASN A 5 5.34 -0.31 5.81
N ALA A 6 5.95 -1.47 5.53
CA ALA A 6 6.89 -2.19 6.41
C ALA A 6 6.36 -2.48 7.83
N TYR A 7 5.05 -2.67 7.98
CA TYR A 7 4.39 -2.92 9.27
C TYR A 7 3.28 -3.98 9.20
N LEU A 8 3.04 -4.64 10.34
CA LEU A 8 1.77 -5.31 10.62
C LEU A 8 0.71 -4.26 10.99
N GLY A 9 0.24 -3.50 9.99
CA GLY A 9 -0.56 -2.28 10.19
C GLY A 9 -1.79 -2.44 11.09
N LEU A 10 -2.60 -3.49 10.87
CA LEU A 10 -3.79 -3.75 11.67
C LEU A 10 -3.45 -4.09 13.14
N ILE A 11 -2.41 -4.89 13.36
CA ILE A 11 -2.00 -5.29 14.72
C ILE A 11 -1.42 -4.08 15.46
N ARG A 12 -0.58 -3.27 14.78
CA ARG A 12 -0.08 -2.00 15.33
C ARG A 12 -1.25 -1.10 15.78
N GLN A 13 -2.29 -0.97 14.96
CA GLN A 13 -3.46 -0.17 15.33
C GLN A 13 -4.22 -0.76 16.52
N SER A 14 -4.36 -2.08 16.61
CA SER A 14 -5.00 -2.74 17.76
C SER A 14 -4.20 -2.61 19.07
N GLN A 15 -2.86 -2.54 19.00
CA GLN A 15 -2.00 -2.40 20.17
C GLN A 15 -2.08 -1.02 20.83
N ARG A 16 -2.68 -0.01 20.15
CA ARG A 16 -2.91 1.32 20.72
C ARG A 16 -3.74 1.28 22.00
N ALA A 17 -4.68 0.34 22.10
CA ALA A 17 -5.48 0.14 23.32
C ALA A 17 -4.64 -0.29 24.54
N PHE A 18 -3.43 -0.81 24.30
CA PHE A 18 -2.49 -1.26 25.31
C PHE A 18 -1.28 -0.32 25.48
N ASP A 19 -1.26 0.82 24.78
CA ASP A 19 -0.12 1.76 24.74
C ASP A 19 1.20 1.10 24.30
N MET A 20 1.13 0.26 23.25
CA MET A 20 2.25 -0.55 22.78
C MET A 20 2.48 -0.44 21.27
N ASP A 21 3.75 -0.52 20.86
CA ASP A 21 4.22 -0.81 19.51
C ASP A 21 5.33 -1.86 19.63
N TYR A 22 4.96 -3.14 19.61
CA TYR A 22 5.88 -4.23 19.92
C TYR A 22 5.73 -5.41 18.97
N CYS A 23 6.85 -5.82 18.36
CA CYS A 23 6.94 -6.93 17.39
C CYS A 23 6.03 -6.78 16.15
N VAL A 24 5.71 -5.54 15.75
CA VAL A 24 4.87 -5.25 14.57
C VAL A 24 5.64 -4.61 13.40
N GLN A 25 6.91 -4.26 13.61
CA GLN A 25 7.79 -3.70 12.57
C GLN A 25 8.38 -4.81 11.69
N LEU A 26 8.31 -4.63 10.37
CA LEU A 26 8.95 -5.50 9.38
C LEU A 26 10.20 -4.86 8.75
N ALA A 27 10.48 -3.59 9.10
CA ALA A 27 11.59 -2.81 8.59
C ALA A 27 12.95 -3.35 9.08
N PHE A 28 13.92 -3.41 8.16
CA PHE A 28 15.33 -3.61 8.46
C PHE A 28 16.18 -3.00 7.34
N GLU A 29 17.43 -2.67 7.65
CA GLU A 29 18.38 -2.20 6.64
C GLU A 29 18.79 -3.34 5.71
N ASN A 30 18.37 -3.25 4.45
CA ASN A 30 18.68 -4.26 3.46
C ASN A 30 20.07 -3.99 2.88
N ILE A 31 21.04 -4.80 3.29
CA ILE A 31 22.44 -4.70 2.85
C ILE A 31 22.63 -4.80 1.32
N ASN A 32 21.65 -5.34 0.59
CA ASN A 32 21.71 -5.55 -0.86
C ASN A 32 20.82 -4.58 -1.65
N SER A 33 20.03 -3.75 -0.97
CA SER A 33 19.00 -2.93 -1.62
C SER A 33 18.86 -1.60 -0.88
N SER A 34 19.75 -0.66 -1.17
CA SER A 34 19.69 0.69 -0.61
C SER A 34 18.44 1.46 -1.03
N GLU A 35 17.90 1.16 -2.21
CA GLU A 35 16.72 1.74 -2.83
C GLU A 35 15.41 1.50 -2.07
N VAL A 36 15.37 0.53 -1.14
CA VAL A 36 14.19 0.34 -0.27
C VAL A 36 14.22 1.20 0.98
N ASN A 37 15.27 2.00 1.22
CA ASN A 37 15.35 2.96 2.34
C ASN A 37 14.95 2.35 3.72
N GLY A 38 15.48 1.17 4.03
CA GLY A 38 15.21 0.50 5.30
C GLY A 38 13.80 -0.10 5.45
N TYR A 39 12.99 -0.19 4.38
CA TYR A 39 11.68 -0.89 4.40
C TYR A 39 11.80 -2.43 4.51
N GLY A 40 13.03 -2.96 4.56
CA GLY A 40 13.28 -4.40 4.70
C GLY A 40 13.34 -5.12 3.36
N VAL A 41 12.30 -5.90 3.05
CA VAL A 41 12.30 -6.79 1.88
C VAL A 41 12.20 -5.99 0.58
N ASP A 42 13.07 -6.31 -0.39
CA ASP A 42 12.96 -5.80 -1.76
C ASP A 42 12.04 -6.70 -2.59
N HIS A 43 10.75 -6.37 -2.63
CA HIS A 43 9.75 -7.17 -3.34
C HIS A 43 9.95 -7.20 -4.86
N VAL A 44 10.61 -6.19 -5.44
CA VAL A 44 10.93 -6.17 -6.87
C VAL A 44 11.92 -7.29 -7.18
N LYS A 45 13.05 -7.34 -6.45
CA LYS A 45 14.06 -8.41 -6.62
C LYS A 45 13.49 -9.79 -6.33
N VAL A 46 12.64 -9.93 -5.31
CA VAL A 46 11.98 -11.21 -5.00
C VAL A 46 11.06 -11.65 -6.14
N ALA A 47 10.21 -10.77 -6.65
CA ALA A 47 9.28 -11.09 -7.74
C ALA A 47 10.03 -11.46 -9.03
N GLU A 48 11.08 -10.72 -9.38
CA GLU A 48 11.90 -11.01 -10.55
C GLU A 48 12.67 -12.34 -10.41
N GLY A 49 13.18 -12.65 -9.20
CA GLY A 49 13.80 -13.94 -8.90
C GLY A 49 12.84 -15.14 -9.03
N LEU A 50 11.53 -14.89 -8.87
CA LEU A 50 10.46 -15.88 -9.08
C LEU A 50 9.95 -15.92 -10.53
N GLY A 51 10.57 -15.18 -11.46
CA GLY A 51 10.20 -15.15 -12.88
C GLY A 51 9.00 -14.24 -13.21
N CYS A 52 8.58 -13.39 -12.29
CA CYS A 52 7.54 -12.38 -12.52
C CYS A 52 8.15 -11.05 -13.01
N LYS A 53 7.30 -10.07 -13.29
CA LYS A 53 7.71 -8.67 -13.44
C LYS A 53 7.27 -7.86 -12.23
N ALA A 54 7.99 -6.79 -11.93
CA ALA A 54 7.61 -5.89 -10.86
C ALA A 54 7.90 -4.43 -11.20
N ILE A 55 7.11 -3.52 -10.63
CA ILE A 55 7.22 -2.07 -10.73
C ILE A 55 7.09 -1.50 -9.32
N ARG A 56 8.02 -0.63 -8.91
CA ARG A 56 7.94 0.09 -7.63
C ARG A 56 7.51 1.53 -7.86
N VAL A 57 6.59 1.99 -7.02
CA VAL A 57 5.99 3.33 -7.06
C VAL A 57 6.23 4.02 -5.72
N PHE A 58 6.74 5.25 -5.78
CA PHE A 58 7.01 6.08 -4.60
C PHE A 58 6.07 7.29 -4.49
N LYS A 59 5.43 7.69 -5.59
CA LYS A 59 4.61 8.89 -5.65
C LYS A 59 3.20 8.57 -6.15
N PRO A 60 2.16 9.26 -5.65
CA PRO A 60 0.78 9.02 -6.08
C PRO A 60 0.57 9.17 -7.59
N GLU A 61 1.18 10.18 -8.22
CA GLU A 61 1.05 10.45 -9.66
C GLU A 61 1.59 9.32 -10.56
N ASP A 62 2.48 8.48 -10.03
CA ASP A 62 3.11 7.39 -10.76
C ASP A 62 2.27 6.09 -10.74
N ILE A 63 1.20 6.04 -9.93
CA ILE A 63 0.35 4.84 -9.79
C ILE A 63 -0.37 4.51 -11.10
N ALA A 64 -1.02 5.48 -11.72
CA ALA A 64 -1.76 5.26 -12.97
C ALA A 64 -0.83 4.84 -14.13
N PRO A 65 0.31 5.51 -14.38
CA PRO A 65 1.32 5.05 -15.34
C PRO A 65 1.82 3.62 -15.06
N ALA A 66 2.04 3.27 -13.79
CA ALA A 66 2.50 1.93 -13.42
C ALA A 66 1.48 0.84 -13.77
N PHE A 67 0.18 1.11 -13.63
CA PHE A 67 -0.86 0.16 -14.05
C PHE A 67 -0.91 -0.03 -15.57
N GLU A 68 -0.74 1.03 -16.36
CA GLU A 68 -0.66 0.91 -17.82
C GLU A 68 0.58 0.11 -18.26
N GLN A 69 1.72 0.37 -17.64
CA GLN A 69 2.92 -0.43 -17.87
C GLN A 69 2.71 -1.90 -17.46
N ALA A 70 2.05 -2.17 -16.34
CA ALA A 70 1.75 -3.52 -15.90
C ALA A 70 0.87 -4.27 -16.90
N LYS A 71 -0.16 -3.62 -17.48
CA LYS A 71 -0.98 -4.21 -18.55
C LYS A 71 -0.15 -4.60 -19.78
N ALA A 72 0.77 -3.73 -20.22
CA ALA A 72 1.66 -4.02 -21.34
C ALA A 72 2.60 -5.20 -21.05
N LEU A 73 3.20 -5.24 -19.85
CA LEU A 73 4.07 -6.33 -19.42
C LEU A 73 3.33 -7.67 -19.34
N MET A 74 2.09 -7.68 -18.81
CA MET A 74 1.24 -8.87 -18.78
C MET A 74 0.95 -9.39 -20.20
N ALA A 75 0.60 -8.50 -21.12
CA ALA A 75 0.28 -8.87 -22.50
C ALA A 75 1.49 -9.45 -23.25
N GLN A 76 2.68 -8.87 -23.05
CA GLN A 76 3.91 -9.27 -23.72
C GLN A 76 4.52 -10.54 -23.13
N TYR A 77 4.73 -10.58 -21.81
CA TYR A 77 5.51 -11.63 -21.15
C TYR A 77 4.66 -12.76 -20.58
N ARG A 78 3.34 -12.57 -20.47
CA ARG A 78 2.39 -13.59 -19.97
C ARG A 78 2.76 -14.16 -18.59
N VAL A 79 3.33 -13.32 -17.75
CA VAL A 79 3.66 -13.62 -16.35
C VAL A 79 2.94 -12.64 -15.41
N PRO A 80 2.78 -12.98 -14.12
CA PRO A 80 2.27 -12.04 -13.12
C PRO A 80 3.12 -10.77 -13.05
N VAL A 81 2.48 -9.63 -12.81
CA VAL A 81 3.14 -8.32 -12.63
C VAL A 81 2.78 -7.74 -11.26
N VAL A 82 3.78 -7.51 -10.43
CA VAL A 82 3.64 -6.89 -9.11
C VAL A 82 3.81 -5.37 -9.24
N VAL A 83 2.81 -4.60 -8.82
CA VAL A 83 2.95 -3.15 -8.62
C VAL A 83 3.06 -2.91 -7.13
N GLU A 84 4.26 -2.59 -6.65
CA GLU A 84 4.56 -2.26 -5.24
C GLU A 84 4.46 -0.75 -5.05
N VAL A 85 3.59 -0.31 -4.14
CA VAL A 85 3.45 1.09 -3.74
C VAL A 85 4.03 1.26 -2.34
N ILE A 86 5.02 2.13 -2.21
CA ILE A 86 5.60 2.49 -0.92
C ILE A 86 4.66 3.47 -0.22
N LEU A 87 4.12 3.06 0.91
CA LEU A 87 3.26 3.88 1.75
C LEU A 87 4.06 4.60 2.82
N GLU A 88 3.44 5.58 3.47
CA GLU A 88 3.89 6.02 4.77
C GLU A 88 3.85 4.87 5.79
N ARG A 89 4.73 4.93 6.80
CA ARG A 89 4.89 3.83 7.76
C ARG A 89 3.67 3.65 8.66
N VAL A 90 2.96 4.74 8.96
CA VAL A 90 1.91 4.78 9.98
C VAL A 90 0.73 5.57 9.44
N THR A 91 -0.35 4.84 9.16
CA THR A 91 -1.70 5.37 8.89
C THR A 91 -2.68 4.62 9.78
N ASN A 92 -3.74 5.28 10.26
CA ASN A 92 -4.79 4.62 11.04
C ASN A 92 -6.08 4.57 10.22
N ILE A 93 -6.61 3.36 10.00
CA ILE A 93 -7.86 3.20 9.25
C ILE A 93 -9.04 3.39 10.19
N SER A 94 -10.10 4.06 9.75
CA SER A 94 -11.31 4.25 10.54
C SER A 94 -11.90 2.90 10.99
N MET A 95 -12.15 2.78 12.30
CA MET A 95 -12.65 1.55 12.92
C MET A 95 -13.36 1.83 14.25
N GLY A 96 -14.24 0.92 14.65
CA GLY A 96 -15.06 1.05 15.86
C GLY A 96 -15.41 -0.30 16.47
N SER A 97 -15.89 -0.28 17.71
CA SER A 97 -16.40 -1.47 18.40
C SER A 97 -17.84 -1.80 18.00
N GLU A 98 -18.61 -0.78 17.65
CA GLU A 98 -20.04 -0.82 17.35
C GLU A 98 -20.35 0.12 16.19
N LEU A 99 -21.53 -0.01 15.57
CA LEU A 99 -21.94 0.79 14.42
C LEU A 99 -22.02 2.30 14.73
N ASP A 100 -22.43 2.67 15.94
CA ASP A 100 -22.54 4.06 16.40
C ASP A 100 -21.25 4.58 17.05
N ASN A 101 -20.19 3.77 17.06
CA ASN A 101 -18.92 4.07 17.75
C ASN A 101 -17.71 3.83 16.84
N VAL A 102 -17.82 4.22 15.57
CA VAL A 102 -16.70 4.26 14.62
C VAL A 102 -15.90 5.54 14.84
N MET A 103 -14.58 5.39 14.98
CA MET A 103 -13.66 6.52 15.08
C MET A 103 -13.00 6.76 13.72
N GLU A 104 -13.17 7.98 13.21
CA GLU A 104 -12.47 8.49 12.03
C GLU A 104 -11.14 9.12 12.49
N PHE A 105 -10.02 8.57 12.03
CA PHE A 105 -8.68 9.06 12.40
C PHE A 105 -8.09 10.02 11.36
N GLU A 106 -8.36 9.76 10.09
CA GLU A 106 -7.97 10.59 8.95
C GLU A 106 -9.14 11.50 8.55
N ASP A 107 -8.89 12.43 7.64
CA ASP A 107 -9.90 13.40 7.19
C ASP A 107 -11.13 12.72 6.57
N ILE A 108 -12.32 13.17 6.96
CA ILE A 108 -13.58 12.79 6.32
C ILE A 108 -13.80 13.59 5.03
N ALA A 109 -14.49 13.00 4.07
CA ALA A 109 -14.87 13.65 2.82
C ALA A 109 -16.37 13.99 2.83
N ASP A 110 -16.73 15.20 2.41
CA ASP A 110 -18.13 15.64 2.23
C ASP A 110 -18.48 15.94 0.76
N ASN A 111 -17.50 15.84 -0.15
CA ASN A 111 -17.66 16.21 -1.54
C ASN A 111 -16.77 15.37 -2.48
N ALA A 112 -17.04 15.48 -3.78
CA ALA A 112 -16.35 14.71 -4.83
C ALA A 112 -14.89 15.13 -5.08
N ALA A 113 -14.44 16.29 -4.62
CA ALA A 113 -13.02 16.68 -4.76
C ALA A 113 -12.13 15.81 -3.86
N ASP A 114 -12.63 15.46 -2.67
CA ASP A 114 -11.90 14.65 -1.69
C ASP A 114 -12.12 13.14 -1.94
N ALA A 115 -13.32 12.74 -2.39
CA ALA A 115 -13.67 11.35 -2.72
C ALA A 115 -14.23 11.20 -4.16
N PRO A 116 -13.42 11.42 -5.21
CA PRO A 116 -13.89 11.51 -6.60
C PRO A 116 -14.39 10.21 -7.20
N THR A 117 -14.00 9.07 -6.64
CA THR A 117 -14.29 7.74 -7.19
C THR A 117 -15.53 7.08 -6.59
N GLU A 118 -16.33 7.81 -5.81
CA GLU A 118 -17.62 7.30 -5.35
C GLU A 118 -18.58 7.07 -6.54
N THR A 119 -19.36 6.00 -6.50
CA THR A 119 -20.27 5.61 -7.61
C THR A 119 -21.35 6.64 -7.93
N CYS A 120 -21.66 7.52 -6.97
CA CYS A 120 -22.56 8.67 -7.17
C CYS A 120 -21.92 9.75 -8.06
N PHE A 121 -20.59 9.85 -8.08
CA PHE A 121 -19.84 10.90 -8.79
C PHE A 121 -19.15 10.39 -10.06
N MET A 122 -18.86 9.08 -10.16
CA MET A 122 -18.14 8.48 -11.28
C MET A 122 -18.94 7.34 -11.94
N HIS A 123 -19.06 7.39 -13.26
CA HIS A 123 -19.63 6.29 -14.05
C HIS A 123 -18.57 5.23 -14.34
N TYR A 124 -18.87 3.98 -14.01
CA TYR A 124 -18.01 2.83 -14.25
C TYR A 124 -18.53 2.02 -15.43
N GLU A 125 -17.62 1.66 -16.35
CA GLU A 125 -17.87 0.74 -17.47
C GLU A 125 -17.93 -0.73 -17.05
#